data_AF-A0A550H7R1-F1
#
_entry.id   AF-A0A550H7R1-F1
#
_cell.length_a   1.000
_cell.length_b   1.000
_cell.length_c   1.000
_cell.angle_alpha   90.00
_cell.angle_beta   90.00
_cell.angle_gamma   90.00
#
_symmetry.space_group_name_H-M   'P 1'
#
loop_
_entity.id
_entity.type
_entity.pdbx_description
1 polymer ?
#
loop_
_entity_poly.entity_id
_entity_poly.type
_entity_poly.pdbx_seq_one_letter_code
_entity_poly.pdbx_strand_id
1 'polypeptide(L)'
;MIKMKEFSLIATGDSLITLRQSIYTEPEFTRLINLIRSADCAFTNLEMNLHDYGPDCYPAAECGGTYTRAQPKILEDLLWMGFDIFSTANNHSLDYMYGGLMETIKHLKDYNVPYAGTGNNLGEARAPCYKDTANGRVALISACSTFANFGRAGDQRRDMKGRPGLNPLRYLSWYEVKPESIDKLKQLEKELNLPEVLQASD
;
A
#
# COMPACT_ATOMS: atom_id res chain seq x y z
N MET A 1 -14.60 -39.93 6.75
CA MET A 1 -13.49 -39.15 6.14
C MET A 1 -13.91 -37.68 6.14
N ILE A 2 -13.14 -36.80 6.78
CA ILE A 2 -13.37 -35.35 6.68
C ILE A 2 -12.84 -34.92 5.32
N LYS A 3 -13.72 -34.42 4.44
CA LYS A 3 -13.28 -33.86 3.15
C LYS A 3 -12.57 -32.54 3.46
N MET A 4 -11.26 -32.47 3.17
CA MET A 4 -10.55 -31.19 3.29
C MET A 4 -11.18 -30.19 2.33
N LYS A 5 -11.43 -28.98 2.81
CA LYS A 5 -11.85 -27.87 1.94
C LYS A 5 -10.63 -27.40 1.17
N GLU A 6 -10.75 -27.30 -0.14
CA GLU A 6 -9.77 -26.63 -0.98
C GLU A 6 -10.01 -25.12 -0.89
N PHE A 7 -8.93 -24.34 -0.90
CA PHE A 7 -8.97 -22.88 -0.84
C PHE A 7 -8.19 -22.29 -2.02
N SER A 8 -8.78 -21.34 -2.73
CA SER A 8 -8.14 -20.65 -3.86
C SER A 8 -7.97 -19.16 -3.60
N LEU A 9 -6.79 -18.63 -3.94
CA LEU A 9 -6.44 -17.22 -3.84
C LEU A 9 -5.95 -16.73 -5.20
N ILE A 10 -6.44 -15.57 -5.62
CA ILE A 10 -5.84 -14.81 -6.72
C ILE A 10 -5.22 -13.55 -6.15
N ALA A 11 -4.04 -13.20 -6.66
CA ALA A 11 -3.32 -12.00 -6.27
C ALA A 11 -2.79 -11.29 -7.52
N THR A 12 -3.04 -9.99 -7.59
CA THR A 12 -2.48 -9.12 -8.62
C THR A 12 -1.60 -8.04 -7.99
N GLY A 13 -0.75 -7.42 -8.82
CA GLY A 13 0.03 -6.26 -8.44
C GLY A 13 -0.80 -4.98 -8.48
N ASP A 14 -0.17 -3.90 -8.92
CA ASP A 14 -0.67 -2.54 -8.79
C ASP A 14 -1.88 -2.30 -9.71
N SER A 15 -3.02 -1.98 -9.09
CA SER A 15 -4.22 -1.55 -9.80
C SER A 15 -4.19 -0.04 -10.02
N LEU A 16 -3.41 0.39 -11.01
CA LEU A 16 -3.39 1.76 -11.53
C LEU A 16 -4.54 2.00 -12.53
N ILE A 17 -5.77 1.72 -12.10
CA ILE A 17 -6.96 1.79 -12.95
C ILE A 17 -7.65 3.14 -12.76
N THR A 18 -7.83 3.89 -13.86
CA THR A 18 -8.50 5.20 -13.87
C THR A 18 -9.79 5.21 -14.70
N LEU A 19 -10.00 4.17 -15.50
CA LEU A 19 -11.12 4.04 -16.42
C LEU A 19 -12.03 2.90 -16.01
N ARG A 20 -13.31 3.08 -16.27
CA ARG A 20 -14.34 2.07 -16.06
C ARG A 20 -14.01 0.80 -16.85
N GLN A 21 -14.03 -0.36 -16.18
CA GLN A 21 -13.69 -1.66 -16.75
C GLN A 21 -14.93 -2.49 -17.11
N SER A 22 -16.05 -2.28 -16.42
CA SER A 22 -17.27 -3.08 -16.56
C SER A 22 -17.99 -2.97 -17.91
N ILE A 23 -17.47 -2.17 -18.84
CA ILE A 23 -18.05 -1.94 -20.18
C ILE A 23 -17.46 -2.84 -21.25
N TYR A 24 -16.28 -3.41 -20.98
CA TYR A 24 -15.54 -4.25 -21.91
C TYR A 24 -16.10 -5.68 -21.89
N THR A 25 -16.20 -6.28 -23.07
CA THR A 25 -16.84 -7.60 -23.27
C THR A 25 -16.01 -8.53 -24.16
N GLU A 26 -14.76 -8.17 -24.43
CA GLU A 26 -13.84 -8.96 -25.22
C GLU A 26 -13.66 -10.35 -24.58
N PRO A 27 -13.68 -11.45 -25.36
CA PRO A 27 -13.66 -12.80 -24.78
C PRO A 27 -12.47 -13.08 -23.86
N GLU A 28 -11.27 -12.63 -24.25
CA GLU A 28 -10.05 -12.81 -23.46
C GLU A 28 -10.06 -12.01 -22.16
N PHE A 29 -10.60 -10.78 -22.19
CA PHE A 29 -10.77 -9.96 -21.00
C PHE A 29 -11.79 -10.59 -20.05
N THR A 30 -12.95 -11.00 -20.57
CA THR A 30 -14.00 -11.65 -19.76
C THR A 30 -13.50 -12.96 -19.15
N ARG A 31 -12.65 -13.72 -19.86
CA ARG A 31 -11.99 -14.92 -19.34
C ARG A 31 -11.10 -14.62 -18.14
N LEU A 32 -10.32 -13.53 -18.19
CA LEU A 32 -9.52 -13.07 -17.05
C LEU A 32 -10.41 -12.66 -15.86
N ILE A 33 -11.47 -11.90 -16.10
CA ILE A 33 -12.42 -11.51 -15.05
C ILE A 33 -13.07 -12.73 -14.39
N ASN A 34 -13.49 -13.72 -15.19
CA ASN A 34 -14.06 -14.95 -14.65
C ASN A 34 -13.05 -15.77 -13.84
N LEU A 35 -11.78 -15.76 -14.24
CA LEU A 35 -10.71 -16.35 -13.44
C LEU A 35 -10.62 -15.67 -12.07
N ILE A 36 -10.54 -14.34 -12.01
CA ILE A 36 -10.49 -13.57 -10.75
C ILE A 36 -11.68 -13.92 -9.85
N ARG A 37 -12.90 -13.89 -10.40
CA ARG A 37 -14.15 -14.20 -9.67
C ARG A 37 -14.27 -15.64 -9.19
N SER A 38 -13.49 -16.57 -9.75
CA SER A 38 -13.55 -17.99 -9.38
C SER A 38 -12.85 -18.32 -8.06
N ALA A 39 -12.03 -17.39 -7.53
CA ALA A 39 -11.28 -17.60 -6.30
C ALA A 39 -12.14 -17.41 -5.05
N ASP A 40 -11.78 -18.07 -3.95
CA ASP A 40 -12.41 -17.81 -2.64
C ASP A 40 -12.08 -16.41 -2.13
N CYS A 41 -10.94 -15.86 -2.52
CA CYS A 41 -10.50 -14.50 -2.22
C CYS A 41 -9.62 -13.98 -3.37
N ALA A 42 -9.78 -12.70 -3.72
CA ALA A 42 -8.99 -12.04 -4.75
C ALA A 42 -8.41 -10.73 -4.24
N PHE A 43 -7.08 -10.72 -4.16
CA PHE A 43 -6.27 -9.61 -3.69
C PHE A 43 -5.81 -8.71 -4.83
N THR A 44 -5.76 -7.40 -4.58
CA THR A 44 -5.00 -6.46 -5.41
C THR A 44 -4.37 -5.33 -4.59
N ASN A 45 -3.27 -4.76 -5.09
CA ASN A 45 -2.71 -3.52 -4.54
C ASN A 45 -3.45 -2.31 -5.11
N LEU A 46 -4.20 -1.60 -4.25
CA LEU A 46 -4.90 -0.37 -4.64
C LEU A 46 -3.90 0.79 -4.65
N GLU A 47 -3.30 1.02 -5.81
CA GLU A 47 -2.29 2.06 -6.03
C GLU A 47 -2.89 3.36 -6.58
N MET A 48 -4.14 3.65 -6.20
CA MET A 48 -4.86 4.85 -6.63
C MET A 48 -5.48 5.54 -5.43
N ASN A 49 -5.36 6.87 -5.35
CA ASN A 49 -6.13 7.67 -4.41
C ASN A 49 -7.55 7.86 -4.98
N LEU A 50 -8.56 7.43 -4.24
CA LEU A 50 -9.96 7.47 -4.63
C LEU A 50 -10.61 8.72 -4.00
N HIS A 51 -10.74 9.80 -4.77
CA HIS A 51 -11.37 11.05 -4.30
C HIS A 51 -11.75 11.95 -5.47
N ASP A 52 -12.65 12.91 -5.24
CA ASP A 52 -13.08 13.93 -6.23
C ASP A 52 -12.51 15.33 -5.95
N TYR A 53 -11.22 15.40 -5.64
CA TYR A 53 -10.52 16.64 -5.29
C TYR A 53 -11.23 17.45 -4.19
N GLY A 54 -11.65 16.73 -3.12
CA GLY A 54 -12.27 17.36 -1.96
C GLY A 54 -11.39 18.45 -1.34
N PRO A 55 -11.96 19.31 -0.48
CA PRO A 55 -11.30 20.52 0.01
C PRO A 55 -9.96 20.26 0.71
N ASP A 56 -9.78 19.09 1.32
CA ASP A 56 -8.57 18.70 2.05
C ASP A 56 -7.59 17.83 1.21
N CYS A 57 -7.91 17.56 -0.06
CA CYS A 57 -7.10 16.75 -0.97
C CYS A 57 -6.03 17.59 -1.68
N TYR A 58 -4.98 17.96 -0.95
CA TYR A 58 -3.85 18.69 -1.52
C TYR A 58 -2.83 17.74 -2.11
N PRO A 59 -2.31 17.99 -3.33
CA PRO A 59 -1.20 17.22 -3.85
C PRO A 59 0.02 17.37 -2.93
N ALA A 60 0.71 16.27 -2.67
CA ALA A 60 1.93 16.24 -1.89
C ALA A 60 3.07 17.00 -2.59
N ALA A 61 4.17 17.22 -1.88
CA ALA A 61 5.36 17.83 -2.50
C ALA A 61 6.12 16.87 -3.44
N GLU A 62 5.97 15.56 -3.21
CA GLU A 62 6.62 14.49 -3.96
C GLU A 62 5.60 13.38 -4.25
N CYS A 63 5.66 12.77 -5.44
CA CYS A 63 4.74 11.68 -5.82
C CYS A 63 5.47 10.46 -6.43
N GLY A 64 6.80 10.46 -6.46
CA GLY A 64 7.56 9.32 -7.01
C GLY A 64 7.39 9.09 -8.53
N GLY A 65 6.85 10.06 -9.27
CA GLY A 65 6.77 10.03 -10.74
C GLY A 65 5.52 10.75 -11.27
N THR A 66 4.34 10.33 -10.83
CA THR A 66 3.06 10.97 -11.14
C THR A 66 2.12 10.90 -9.94
N TYR A 67 1.19 11.85 -9.83
CA TYR A 67 0.13 11.76 -8.84
C TYR A 67 -0.94 10.78 -9.34
N THR A 68 -1.25 9.78 -8.54
CA THR A 68 -2.21 8.72 -8.84
C THR A 68 -3.57 9.03 -8.22
N ARG A 69 -4.53 9.31 -9.08
CA ARG A 69 -5.92 9.59 -8.67
C ARG A 69 -6.91 8.93 -9.59
N ALA A 70 -7.93 8.30 -9.00
CA ALA A 70 -9.09 7.79 -9.70
C ALA A 70 -10.38 8.36 -9.10
N GLN A 71 -11.44 8.36 -9.90
CA GLN A 71 -12.79 8.62 -9.36
C GLN A 71 -13.13 7.52 -8.35
N PRO A 72 -13.82 7.85 -7.24
CA PRO A 72 -14.23 6.85 -6.25
C PRO A 72 -14.96 5.64 -6.83
N LYS A 73 -15.71 5.86 -7.92
CA LYS A 73 -16.46 4.83 -8.64
C LYS A 73 -15.59 3.69 -9.20
N ILE A 74 -14.29 3.90 -9.40
CA ILE A 74 -13.38 2.82 -9.82
C ILE A 74 -13.35 1.67 -8.80
N LEU A 75 -13.65 1.92 -7.53
CA LEU A 75 -13.81 0.84 -6.56
C LEU A 75 -14.94 -0.12 -6.96
N GLU A 76 -16.06 0.38 -7.51
CA GLU A 76 -17.14 -0.48 -8.01
C GLU A 76 -16.65 -1.39 -9.14
N ASP A 77 -15.80 -0.89 -10.03
CA ASP A 77 -15.21 -1.69 -11.10
C ASP A 77 -14.27 -2.77 -10.55
N LEU A 78 -13.41 -2.45 -9.58
CA LEU A 78 -12.53 -3.44 -8.94
C LEU A 78 -13.34 -4.54 -8.23
N LEU A 79 -14.40 -4.17 -7.52
CA LEU A 79 -15.31 -5.12 -6.89
C LEU A 79 -16.07 -5.94 -7.94
N TRP A 80 -16.51 -5.31 -9.03
CA TRP A 80 -17.13 -6.02 -10.16
C TRP A 80 -16.16 -7.02 -10.80
N MET A 81 -14.89 -6.68 -10.95
CA MET A 81 -13.85 -7.59 -11.46
C MET A 81 -13.64 -8.82 -10.56
N GLY A 82 -14.02 -8.73 -9.28
CA GLY A 82 -14.00 -9.82 -8.31
C GLY A 82 -13.01 -9.63 -7.17
N PHE A 83 -12.26 -8.52 -7.13
CA PHE A 83 -11.35 -8.22 -6.02
C PHE A 83 -12.13 -7.90 -4.75
N ASP A 84 -11.67 -8.43 -3.61
CA ASP A 84 -12.43 -8.34 -2.36
C ASP A 84 -11.56 -8.19 -1.09
N ILE A 85 -10.25 -8.01 -1.26
CA ILE A 85 -9.32 -7.61 -0.21
C ILE A 85 -8.20 -6.75 -0.83
N PHE A 86 -7.86 -5.63 -0.18
CA PHE A 86 -6.99 -4.62 -0.80
C PHE A 86 -5.78 -4.25 0.05
N SER A 87 -4.60 -4.21 -0.57
CA SER A 87 -3.45 -3.49 -0.01
C SER A 87 -3.59 -2.00 -0.32
N THR A 88 -3.22 -1.18 0.65
CA THR A 88 -3.23 0.29 0.51
C THR A 88 -1.90 0.94 0.90
N ALA A 89 -0.92 0.19 1.44
CA ALA A 89 0.44 0.71 1.62
C ALA A 89 1.24 0.53 0.32
N ASN A 90 1.50 1.65 -0.34
CA ASN A 90 2.37 1.76 -1.52
C ASN A 90 2.98 3.18 -1.56
N ASN A 91 3.87 3.43 -2.51
CA ASN A 91 4.53 4.74 -2.66
C ASN A 91 3.54 5.88 -2.93
N HIS A 92 2.35 5.57 -3.42
CA HIS A 92 1.34 6.52 -3.84
C HIS A 92 0.24 6.79 -2.80
N SER A 93 0.25 6.10 -1.64
CA SER A 93 -0.80 6.20 -0.62
C SER A 93 -1.09 7.64 -0.17
N LEU A 94 -0.09 8.54 -0.26
CA LEU A 94 -0.13 9.91 0.24
C LEU A 94 0.06 10.96 -0.87
N ASP A 95 -0.16 10.61 -2.14
CA ASP A 95 -0.06 11.57 -3.27
C ASP A 95 -0.94 12.81 -3.08
N TYR A 96 -2.10 12.65 -2.43
CA TYR A 96 -3.03 13.74 -2.10
C TYR A 96 -3.13 14.00 -0.60
N MET A 97 -2.01 13.77 0.09
CA MET A 97 -1.84 14.01 1.52
C MET A 97 -2.93 13.31 2.34
N TYR A 98 -3.21 13.81 3.55
CA TYR A 98 -4.16 13.17 4.46
C TYR A 98 -5.60 13.20 3.92
N GLY A 99 -5.99 14.23 3.17
CA GLY A 99 -7.34 14.29 2.59
C GLY A 99 -7.60 13.16 1.60
N GLY A 100 -6.71 12.98 0.62
CA GLY A 100 -6.86 11.91 -0.38
C GLY A 100 -6.77 10.51 0.22
N LEU A 101 -5.88 10.33 1.21
CA LEU A 101 -5.78 9.08 1.95
C LEU A 101 -7.10 8.76 2.67
N MET A 102 -7.65 9.74 3.39
CA MET A 102 -8.84 9.54 4.21
C MET A 102 -10.10 9.36 3.37
N GLU A 103 -10.21 10.03 2.22
CA GLU A 103 -11.28 9.77 1.25
C GLU A 103 -11.20 8.34 0.69
N THR A 104 -9.99 7.86 0.35
CA THR A 104 -9.80 6.48 -0.10
C THR A 104 -10.23 5.47 0.96
N ILE A 105 -9.78 5.66 2.20
CA ILE A 105 -10.18 4.84 3.35
C ILE A 105 -11.70 4.91 3.56
N LYS A 106 -12.30 6.09 3.45
CA LYS A 106 -13.74 6.30 3.59
C LYS A 106 -14.51 5.47 2.56
N HIS A 107 -14.13 5.51 1.29
CA HIS A 107 -14.79 4.72 0.26
C HIS A 107 -14.65 3.22 0.50
N LEU A 108 -13.47 2.73 0.87
CA LEU A 108 -13.29 1.32 1.22
C LEU A 108 -14.21 0.89 2.37
N LYS A 109 -14.36 1.73 3.40
CA LYS A 109 -15.28 1.50 4.53
C LYS A 109 -16.74 1.54 4.11
N ASP A 110 -17.15 2.52 3.29
CA ASP A 110 -18.54 2.66 2.82
C ASP A 110 -18.99 1.42 2.02
N TYR A 111 -18.07 0.81 1.27
CA TYR A 111 -18.31 -0.45 0.54
C TYR A 111 -18.11 -1.72 1.39
N ASN A 112 -17.79 -1.59 2.69
CA ASN A 112 -17.47 -2.70 3.60
C ASN A 112 -16.35 -3.62 3.06
N VAL A 113 -15.34 -3.02 2.44
CA VAL A 113 -14.23 -3.73 1.81
C VAL A 113 -13.08 -3.88 2.81
N PRO A 114 -12.60 -5.10 3.09
CA PRO A 114 -11.39 -5.31 3.87
C PRO A 114 -10.16 -4.71 3.18
N TYR A 115 -9.41 -3.89 3.90
CA TYR A 115 -8.15 -3.31 3.41
C TYR A 115 -7.11 -3.24 4.53
N ALA A 116 -5.83 -3.27 4.17
CA ALA A 116 -4.72 -3.11 5.12
C ALA A 116 -3.63 -2.19 4.57
N GLY A 117 -2.79 -1.66 5.46
CA GLY A 117 -1.58 -0.93 5.10
C GLY A 117 -1.65 0.58 5.26
N THR A 118 -2.82 1.16 5.50
CA THR A 118 -2.97 2.59 5.79
C THR A 118 -3.94 2.83 6.94
N GLY A 119 -3.81 3.98 7.61
CA GLY A 119 -4.71 4.34 8.71
C GLY A 119 -4.47 5.74 9.26
N ASN A 120 -5.25 6.11 10.27
CA ASN A 120 -5.13 7.41 10.95
C ASN A 120 -3.84 7.53 11.77
N ASN A 121 -3.20 6.41 12.07
CA ASN A 121 -1.98 6.31 12.86
C ASN A 121 -1.25 5.01 12.52
N LEU A 122 -0.05 4.84 13.07
CA LEU A 122 0.79 3.67 12.79
C LEU A 122 0.18 2.35 13.28
N GLY A 123 -0.61 2.37 14.37
CA GLY A 123 -1.30 1.18 14.86
C GLY A 123 -2.35 0.68 13.89
N GLU A 124 -3.19 1.59 13.37
CA GLU A 124 -4.19 1.27 12.34
C GLU A 124 -3.52 0.82 11.03
N ALA A 125 -2.48 1.52 10.57
CA ALA A 125 -1.79 1.15 9.34
C ALA A 125 -1.16 -0.25 9.41
N ARG A 126 -0.67 -0.65 10.59
CA ARG A 126 -0.09 -1.98 10.86
C ARG A 126 -1.13 -3.07 11.11
N ALA A 127 -2.38 -2.71 11.38
CA ALA A 127 -3.40 -3.69 11.70
C ALA A 127 -3.66 -4.56 10.47
N PRO A 128 -3.74 -5.90 10.64
CA PRO A 128 -4.22 -6.74 9.58
C PRO A 128 -5.71 -6.47 9.34
N CYS A 129 -6.17 -6.66 8.10
CA CYS A 129 -7.58 -6.91 7.85
C CYS A 129 -7.83 -8.40 7.62
N TYR A 130 -9.10 -8.79 7.75
CA TYR A 130 -9.52 -10.18 7.62
C TYR A 130 -10.68 -10.29 6.64
N LYS A 131 -10.63 -11.35 5.83
CA LYS A 131 -11.72 -11.74 4.94
C LYS A 131 -12.13 -13.18 5.25
N ASP A 132 -13.38 -13.36 5.64
CA ASP A 132 -14.00 -14.66 5.83
C ASP A 132 -14.54 -15.21 4.52
N THR A 133 -14.34 -16.51 4.28
CA THR A 133 -14.89 -17.27 3.16
C THR A 133 -15.49 -18.58 3.66
N ALA A 134 -16.27 -19.26 2.81
CA ALA A 134 -16.81 -20.57 3.15
C ALA A 134 -15.71 -21.64 3.35
N ASN A 135 -14.53 -21.42 2.78
CA ASN A 135 -13.42 -22.37 2.73
C ASN A 135 -12.23 -21.98 3.64
N GLY A 136 -12.20 -20.76 4.19
CA GLY A 136 -11.14 -20.33 5.11
C GLY A 136 -11.26 -18.85 5.50
N ARG A 137 -10.23 -18.34 6.18
CA ARG A 137 -10.08 -16.92 6.50
C ARG A 137 -8.71 -16.43 6.00
N VAL A 138 -8.69 -15.30 5.31
CA VAL A 138 -7.46 -14.62 4.89
C VAL A 138 -7.17 -13.47 5.85
N ALA A 139 -5.91 -13.34 6.26
CA ALA A 139 -5.40 -12.16 6.95
C ALA A 139 -4.42 -11.43 6.04
N LEU A 140 -4.63 -10.14 5.79
CA LEU A 140 -3.73 -9.31 4.99
C LEU A 140 -3.00 -8.32 5.89
N ILE A 141 -1.67 -8.36 5.83
CA ILE A 141 -0.79 -7.31 6.34
C ILE A 141 -0.14 -6.66 5.13
N SER A 142 -0.31 -5.35 4.99
CA SER A 142 0.27 -4.58 3.88
C SER A 142 1.28 -3.58 4.44
N ALA A 143 2.44 -3.48 3.79
CA ALA A 143 3.52 -2.60 4.16
C ALA A 143 4.30 -2.18 2.91
N CYS A 144 4.92 -1.00 2.92
CA CYS A 144 5.69 -0.48 1.81
C CYS A 144 7.11 -0.11 2.27
N SER A 145 8.13 -0.43 1.48
CA SER A 145 9.53 -0.06 1.75
C SER A 145 9.99 1.19 1.01
N THR A 146 9.32 1.55 -0.09
CA THR A 146 9.74 2.64 -0.97
C THR A 146 8.63 3.68 -1.01
N PHE A 147 8.82 4.83 -0.39
CA PHE A 147 7.79 5.88 -0.28
C PHE A 147 8.43 7.20 0.13
N ALA A 148 7.75 8.32 -0.13
CA ALA A 148 8.22 9.63 0.33
C ALA A 148 8.23 9.71 1.87
N ASN A 149 9.27 10.31 2.47
CA ASN A 149 9.49 10.28 3.93
C ASN A 149 8.29 10.77 4.78
N PHE A 150 7.47 11.68 4.23
CA PHE A 150 6.26 12.20 4.88
C PHE A 150 5.08 11.21 4.86
N GLY A 151 5.12 10.20 3.98
CA GLY A 151 4.03 9.24 3.78
C GLY A 151 3.84 8.24 4.92
N ARG A 152 4.85 8.07 5.77
CA ARG A 152 4.83 7.09 6.87
C ARG A 152 3.84 7.47 7.97
N ALA A 153 3.00 6.51 8.36
CA ALA A 153 2.15 6.65 9.53
C ALA A 153 2.99 6.86 10.80
N GLY A 154 2.47 7.68 11.72
CA GLY A 154 3.11 8.00 12.99
C GLY A 154 2.34 7.42 14.17
N ASP A 155 3.07 7.08 15.24
CA ASP A 155 2.47 6.60 16.48
C ASP A 155 1.53 7.65 17.09
N GLN A 156 0.44 7.15 17.65
CA GLN A 156 -0.44 7.95 18.49
C GLN A 156 0.08 7.97 19.91
N ARG A 157 0.01 9.13 20.57
CA ARG A 157 0.27 9.28 22.01
C ARG A 157 -1.03 9.56 22.76
N ARG A 158 -0.96 9.52 24.08
CA ARG A 158 -2.15 9.78 24.93
C ARG A 158 -2.70 11.21 24.76
N ASP A 159 -1.82 12.17 24.51
CA ASP A 159 -2.08 13.60 24.41
C ASP A 159 -2.10 14.13 22.97
N MET A 160 -1.78 13.28 21.98
CA MET A 160 -1.62 13.70 20.59
C MET A 160 -2.07 12.60 19.63
N LYS A 161 -2.87 12.98 18.64
CA LYS A 161 -3.30 12.10 17.55
C LYS A 161 -2.06 11.56 16.81
N GLY A 162 -2.16 10.33 16.32
CA GLY A 162 -1.13 9.80 15.42
C GLY A 162 -1.13 10.55 14.08
N ARG A 163 -0.09 10.34 13.30
CA ARG A 163 -0.01 10.88 11.94
C ARG A 163 -0.61 9.87 10.97
N PRO A 164 -1.61 10.25 10.15
CA PRO A 164 -2.12 9.39 9.10
C PRO A 164 -1.03 9.02 8.12
N GLY A 165 -1.07 7.80 7.61
CA GLY A 165 -0.03 7.33 6.71
C GLY A 165 -0.14 5.88 6.32
N LEU A 166 0.84 5.44 5.54
CA LEU A 166 1.07 4.02 5.22
C LEU A 166 1.88 3.31 6.31
N ASN A 167 1.81 1.98 6.34
CA ASN A 167 2.63 1.11 7.16
C ASN A 167 4.03 0.93 6.55
N PRO A 168 5.09 1.50 7.17
CA PRO A 168 6.42 1.43 6.61
C PRO A 168 7.10 0.10 6.94
N LEU A 169 7.60 -0.58 5.91
CA LEU A 169 8.60 -1.64 6.05
C LEU A 169 9.99 -1.00 6.12
N ARG A 170 10.58 -0.95 7.31
CA ARG A 170 11.92 -0.40 7.50
C ARG A 170 12.97 -1.42 7.08
N TYR A 171 13.97 -0.98 6.34
CA TYR A 171 15.16 -1.74 6.02
C TYR A 171 16.41 -0.91 6.35
N LEU A 172 17.54 -1.60 6.52
CA LEU A 172 18.86 -1.00 6.60
C LEU A 172 19.60 -1.35 5.31
N SER A 173 20.24 -0.36 4.69
CA SER A 173 21.14 -0.59 3.56
C SER A 173 22.57 -0.54 4.03
N TRP A 174 23.34 -1.54 3.62
CA TRP A 174 24.78 -1.59 3.82
C TRP A 174 25.45 -1.50 2.45
N TYR A 175 26.49 -0.68 2.35
CA TYR A 175 27.33 -0.61 1.17
C TYR A 175 28.67 -1.26 1.50
N GLU A 176 28.95 -2.39 0.86
CA GLU A 176 30.23 -3.07 1.02
C GLU A 176 31.25 -2.47 0.05
N VAL A 177 32.39 -2.05 0.60
CA VAL A 177 33.50 -1.49 -0.17
C VAL A 177 34.81 -2.08 0.31
N LYS A 178 35.86 -1.98 -0.52
CA LYS A 178 37.19 -2.45 -0.15
C LYS A 178 37.74 -1.67 1.07
N PRO A 179 38.61 -2.25 1.89
CA PRO A 179 39.19 -1.58 3.07
C PRO A 179 39.78 -0.20 2.74
N GLU A 180 40.47 -0.05 1.61
CA GLU A 180 41.09 1.22 1.22
C GLU A 180 40.05 2.31 0.90
N SER A 181 38.82 1.91 0.55
CA SER A 181 37.71 2.84 0.32
C SER A 181 37.06 3.25 1.64
N ILE A 182 36.98 2.35 2.63
CA ILE A 182 36.52 2.69 3.99
C ILE A 182 37.46 3.72 4.62
N ASP A 183 38.77 3.53 4.50
CA ASP A 183 39.75 4.46 5.07
C ASP A 183 39.63 5.87 4.47
N LYS A 184 39.39 5.95 3.15
CA LYS A 184 39.12 7.23 2.47
C LYS A 184 37.82 7.87 2.96
N LEU A 185 36.75 7.09 3.17
CA LEU A 185 35.49 7.60 3.71
C LEU A 185 35.69 8.14 5.14
N LYS A 186 36.43 7.43 6.00
CA LYS A 186 36.79 7.87 7.36
C LYS A 186 37.65 9.14 7.36
N GLN A 187 38.51 9.31 6.35
CA GLN A 187 39.28 10.54 6.20
C GLN A 187 38.37 11.72 5.81
N LEU A 188 37.51 11.53 4.79
CA LEU A 188 36.54 12.55 4.37
C LEU A 188 35.57 12.93 5.49
N GLU A 189 35.16 11.97 6.31
CA GLU A 189 34.34 12.21 7.50
C GLU A 189 34.98 13.26 8.43
N LYS A 190 36.28 13.11 8.72
CA LYS A 190 37.02 14.04 9.58
C LYS A 190 37.24 15.41 8.93
N GLU A 191 37.55 15.43 7.63
CA GLU A 191 37.81 16.67 6.89
C GLU A 191 36.54 17.53 6.74
N LEU A 192 35.40 16.88 6.50
CA LEU A 192 34.13 17.53 6.20
C LEU A 192 33.18 17.57 7.40
N ASN A 193 33.57 16.98 8.53
CA ASN A 193 32.75 16.82 9.74
C ASN A 193 31.39 16.16 9.44
N LEU A 194 31.42 15.04 8.69
CA LEU A 194 30.23 14.27 8.34
C LEU A 194 29.81 13.32 9.48
N PRO A 195 28.57 12.80 9.47
CA PRO A 195 28.14 11.74 10.39
C PRO A 195 29.02 10.48 10.29
N GLU A 196 29.18 9.77 11.41
CA GLU A 196 30.06 8.59 11.56
C GLU A 196 29.79 7.50 10.52
N VAL A 197 30.85 6.99 9.89
CA VAL A 197 30.77 5.80 9.03
C VAL A 197 30.58 4.55 9.90
N LEU A 198 29.34 4.04 9.92
CA LEU A 198 29.01 2.79 10.62
C LEU A 198 29.61 1.59 9.87
N GLN A 199 30.61 0.96 10.47
CA GLN A 199 31.13 -0.35 10.06
C GLN A 199 30.62 -1.40 11.06
N ALA A 200 29.82 -2.36 10.59
CA ALA A 200 29.39 -3.47 11.43
C ALA A 200 30.62 -4.27 11.88
N SER A 201 30.63 -4.74 13.13
CA SER A 201 31.66 -5.68 13.60
C SER A 201 31.50 -7.01 12.86
N ASP A 202 32.60 -7.48 12.29
CA ASP A 202 32.71 -8.82 11.68
C ASP A 202 32.29 -9.94 12.65
#